data_AF-A0A509C825-F1
#
_entry.id   AF-A0A509C825-F1
#
_cell.length_a   1.000
_cell.length_b   1.000
_cell.length_c   1.000
_cell.angle_alpha   90.00
_cell.angle_beta   90.00
_cell.angle_gamma   90.00
#
_symmetry.space_group_name_H-M   'P 1'
#
loop_
_entity.id
_entity.type
_entity.pdbx_description
1 polymer ?
#
loop_
_entity_poly.entity_id
_entity_poly.type
_entity_poly.pdbx_seq_one_letter_code
_entity_poly.pdbx_strand_id
1 'polypeptide(L)'
;MPKHPIYTHFLSEEAQAVIGEVHPQTAPARAVLEKEGFRYRHYIDIFDGGPTLECDIDRVRAIRKSRLVEVAEGQPAPGDYPACLVANENYHHFRAALVRADPQTSRLVLTAAQLDALKCRAGDHVRLVRLCAEEKTV
;
A
#
# COMPACT_ATOMS: atom_id res chain seq x y z
N MET A 1 -4.95 20.35 -23.23
CA MET A 1 -3.51 20.03 -23.20
C MET A 1 -2.79 20.89 -24.25
N PRO A 2 -1.63 21.51 -23.93
CA PRO A 2 -0.90 22.34 -24.88
C PRO A 2 -0.49 21.53 -26.11
N LYS A 3 -0.58 22.15 -27.29
CA LYS A 3 -0.26 21.49 -28.57
C LYS A 3 1.26 21.47 -28.86
N HIS A 4 2.04 22.23 -28.10
CA HIS A 4 3.48 22.41 -28.28
C HIS A 4 4.19 22.34 -26.91
N PRO A 5 5.50 22.04 -26.88
CA PRO A 5 6.29 22.05 -25.65
C PRO A 5 6.25 23.42 -24.96
N ILE A 6 6.29 23.41 -23.62
CA ILE A 6 6.45 24.60 -22.80
C ILE A 6 7.88 24.57 -22.22
N TYR A 7 8.67 25.61 -22.49
CA TYR A 7 10.01 25.72 -21.94
C TYR A 7 9.92 26.16 -20.48
N THR A 8 10.39 25.31 -19.56
CA THR A 8 10.33 25.58 -18.10
C THR A 8 11.10 26.85 -17.70
N HIS A 9 12.15 27.21 -18.45
CA HIS A 9 12.94 28.42 -18.24
C HIS A 9 12.14 29.73 -18.43
N PHE A 10 10.97 29.66 -19.08
CA PHE A 10 10.08 30.82 -19.23
C PHE A 10 9.01 30.90 -18.15
N LEU A 11 8.95 29.92 -17.24
CA LEU A 11 8.06 29.96 -16.09
C LEU A 11 8.67 30.82 -14.98
N SER A 12 7.83 31.34 -14.08
CA SER A 12 8.32 32.01 -12.86
C SER A 12 9.15 31.05 -12.01
N GLU A 13 10.06 31.57 -11.20
CA GLU A 13 10.86 30.76 -10.28
C GLU A 13 9.98 29.94 -9.33
N GLU A 14 8.90 30.55 -8.83
CA GLU A 14 7.91 29.88 -7.98
C GLU A 14 7.26 28.67 -8.68
N ALA A 15 6.90 28.82 -9.97
CA ALA A 15 6.32 27.73 -10.74
C ALA A 15 7.35 26.63 -11.03
N GLN A 16 8.60 26.99 -11.34
CA GLN A 16 9.68 26.02 -11.55
C GLN A 16 9.97 25.22 -10.27
N ALA A 17 9.92 25.87 -9.10
CA ALA A 17 10.24 25.26 -7.82
C ALA A 17 9.23 24.19 -7.37
N VAL A 18 8.00 24.19 -7.90
CA VAL A 18 6.94 23.24 -7.53
C VAL A 18 6.70 22.13 -8.55
N ILE A 19 7.45 22.10 -9.66
CA ILE A 19 7.32 21.03 -10.67
C ILE A 19 7.74 19.69 -10.08
N GLY A 20 6.81 18.74 -10.04
CA GLY A 20 7.05 17.40 -9.49
C GLY A 20 7.03 17.35 -7.96
N GLU A 21 6.60 18.42 -7.30
CA GLU A 21 6.47 18.47 -5.85
C GLU A 21 5.05 18.12 -5.39
N VAL A 22 4.97 17.49 -4.21
CA VAL A 22 3.69 17.14 -3.58
C VAL A 22 3.31 18.20 -2.55
N HIS A 23 2.02 18.42 -2.36
CA HIS A 23 1.55 19.25 -1.25
C HIS A 23 2.02 18.64 0.09
N PRO A 24 2.39 19.44 1.11
CA PRO A 24 2.87 18.92 2.39
C PRO A 24 1.94 17.88 3.05
N GLN A 25 0.63 18.05 2.90
CA GLN A 25 -0.37 17.10 3.42
C GLN A 25 -0.40 15.75 2.66
N THR A 26 0.13 15.71 1.43
CA THR A 26 0.21 14.51 0.58
C THR A 26 1.59 13.86 0.58
N ALA A 27 2.60 14.49 1.19
CA ALA A 27 3.94 13.92 1.34
C ALA A 27 3.95 12.52 2.00
N PRO A 28 3.13 12.24 3.03
CA PRO A 28 3.04 10.89 3.59
C PRO A 28 2.53 9.85 2.58
N ALA A 29 1.58 10.21 1.72
CA ALA A 29 1.05 9.30 0.70
C ALA A 29 2.12 8.95 -0.35
N ARG A 30 2.91 9.93 -0.78
CA ARG A 30 4.08 9.70 -1.64
C ARG A 30 5.07 8.72 -1.00
N ALA A 31 5.41 8.93 0.27
CA ALA A 31 6.33 8.05 0.99
C ALA A 31 5.79 6.60 1.09
N VAL A 32 4.48 6.42 1.28
CA VAL A 32 3.85 5.08 1.25
C VAL A 32 4.01 4.42 -0.11
N LEU A 33 3.73 5.14 -1.21
CA LEU A 33 3.86 4.60 -2.57
C LEU A 33 5.32 4.27 -2.91
N GLU A 34 6.27 5.14 -2.57
CA GLU A 34 7.69 4.89 -2.79
C GLU A 34 8.18 3.64 -2.03
N LYS A 35 7.71 3.43 -0.79
CA LYS A 35 7.95 2.19 -0.03
C LYS A 35 7.30 0.96 -0.65
N GLU A 36 6.24 1.11 -1.43
CA GLU A 36 5.65 0.01 -2.22
C GLU A 36 6.42 -0.25 -3.52
N GLY A 37 7.34 0.65 -3.92
CA GLY A 37 8.18 0.51 -5.11
C GLY A 37 7.84 1.48 -6.25
N PHE A 38 6.94 2.43 -6.02
CA PHE A 38 6.63 3.48 -6.98
C PHE A 38 7.78 4.48 -7.09
N ARG A 39 7.93 5.10 -8.26
CA ARG A 39 8.98 6.08 -8.54
C ARG A 39 8.47 7.18 -9.44
N TYR A 40 9.01 8.38 -9.26
CA TYR A 40 8.78 9.49 -10.16
C TYR A 40 9.49 9.26 -11.50
N ARG A 41 8.77 9.42 -12.63
CA ARG A 41 9.32 9.25 -13.99
C ARG A 41 9.15 10.48 -14.88
N HIS A 42 9.25 11.66 -14.27
CA HIS A 42 9.25 12.96 -14.94
C HIS A 42 7.93 13.30 -15.66
N TYR A 43 6.81 12.76 -15.16
CA TYR A 43 5.46 13.14 -15.56
C TYR A 43 4.80 13.92 -14.44
N ILE A 44 4.14 15.02 -14.78
CA ILE A 44 3.43 15.87 -13.83
C ILE A 44 1.97 16.02 -14.22
N ASP A 45 1.12 16.30 -13.24
CA ASP A 45 -0.26 16.71 -13.49
C ASP A 45 -0.28 18.07 -14.22
N ILE A 46 -1.24 18.22 -15.14
CA ILE A 46 -1.32 19.38 -16.03
C ILE A 46 -1.93 20.63 -15.38
N PHE A 47 -2.53 20.49 -14.20
CA PHE A 47 -3.19 21.58 -13.47
C PHE A 47 -2.28 22.13 -12.37
N ASP A 48 -1.73 21.26 -11.52
CA ASP A 48 -0.96 21.67 -10.34
C ASP A 48 0.54 21.33 -10.41
N GLY A 49 0.97 20.59 -11.43
CA GLY A 49 2.38 20.20 -11.59
C GLY A 49 2.86 19.13 -10.61
N GLY A 50 1.95 18.49 -9.85
CA GLY A 50 2.28 17.41 -8.92
C GLY A 50 2.82 16.17 -9.63
N PRO A 51 3.67 15.36 -8.97
CA PRO A 51 4.34 14.24 -9.62
C PRO A 51 3.40 13.07 -9.87
N THR A 52 3.52 12.45 -11.03
CA THR A 52 2.98 11.11 -11.28
C THR A 52 4.00 10.06 -10.84
N LEU A 53 3.58 9.16 -9.95
CA LEU A 53 4.37 8.03 -9.50
C LEU A 53 3.90 6.75 -10.20
N GLU A 54 4.84 5.94 -10.67
CA GLU A 54 4.54 4.70 -11.38
C GLU A 54 5.35 3.50 -10.87
N CYS A 55 4.79 2.32 -11.01
CA CYS A 55 5.39 1.04 -10.64
C CYS A 55 4.86 -0.07 -11.54
N ASP A 56 5.73 -0.97 -11.98
CA ASP A 56 5.28 -2.22 -12.60
C ASP A 56 4.59 -3.09 -11.53
N ILE A 57 3.49 -3.77 -11.88
CA ILE A 57 2.66 -4.51 -10.90
C ILE A 57 3.47 -5.55 -10.13
N ASP A 58 4.38 -6.25 -10.81
CA ASP A 58 5.28 -7.26 -10.23
C ASP A 58 6.36 -6.66 -9.31
N ARG A 59 6.56 -5.35 -9.37
CA ARG A 59 7.47 -4.61 -8.50
C ARG A 59 6.79 -4.06 -7.25
N VAL A 60 5.46 -3.94 -7.25
CA VAL A 60 4.70 -3.50 -6.07
C VAL A 60 4.93 -4.49 -4.93
N ARG A 61 5.52 -4.01 -3.83
CA ARG A 61 5.97 -4.85 -2.72
C ARG A 61 4.83 -5.61 -2.07
N ALA A 62 3.70 -4.96 -1.80
CA ALA A 62 2.52 -5.64 -1.26
C ALA A 62 2.02 -6.76 -2.18
N ILE A 63 2.04 -6.57 -3.50
CA ILE A 63 1.66 -7.60 -4.47
C ILE A 63 2.69 -8.73 -4.45
N ARG A 64 3.96 -8.42 -4.72
CA ARG A 64 5.06 -9.39 -4.84
C ARG A 64 5.29 -10.21 -3.58
N LYS A 65 5.18 -9.60 -2.40
CA LYS A 65 5.46 -10.27 -1.12
C LYS A 65 4.21 -10.87 -0.46
N SER A 66 3.02 -10.58 -0.97
CA SER A 66 1.82 -11.21 -0.44
C SER A 66 1.78 -12.71 -0.75
N ARG A 67 1.11 -13.46 0.12
CA ARG A 67 0.95 -14.90 0.00
C ARG A 67 -0.47 -15.31 0.36
N LEU A 68 -0.90 -16.45 -0.17
CA LEU A 68 -2.13 -17.09 0.25
C LEU A 68 -1.88 -18.00 1.44
N VAL A 69 -2.75 -17.88 2.43
CA VAL A 69 -2.67 -18.61 3.69
C VAL A 69 -4.07 -19.06 4.06
N GLU A 70 -4.22 -20.34 4.43
CA GLU A 70 -5.48 -20.86 4.94
C GLU A 70 -5.78 -20.26 6.33
N VAL A 71 -7.03 -19.88 6.57
CA VAL A 71 -7.47 -19.38 7.88
C VAL A 71 -8.06 -20.49 8.75
N ALA A 72 -7.83 -20.39 10.05
CA ALA A 72 -8.47 -21.23 11.06
C ALA A 72 -9.16 -20.35 12.10
N GLU A 73 -10.30 -20.80 12.61
CA GLU A 73 -10.92 -20.15 13.77
C GLU A 73 -10.20 -20.58 15.05
N GLY A 74 -9.90 -19.61 15.91
CA GLY A 74 -9.35 -19.88 17.23
C GLY A 74 -8.79 -18.61 17.88
N GLN A 75 -8.09 -18.81 19.00
CA GLN A 75 -7.36 -17.73 19.64
C GLN A 75 -5.93 -17.70 19.08
N PRO A 76 -5.47 -16.59 18.47
CA PRO A 76 -4.09 -16.46 18.04
C PRO A 76 -3.14 -16.67 19.22
N ALA A 77 -2.00 -17.31 18.96
CA ALA A 77 -0.98 -17.50 19.99
C ALA A 77 -0.52 -16.13 20.54
N PRO A 78 -0.27 -16.00 21.85
CA PRO A 78 0.29 -14.79 22.40
C PRO A 78 1.71 -14.59 21.85
N GLY A 79 2.03 -13.35 21.45
CA GLY A 79 3.34 -13.00 20.92
C GLY A 79 3.39 -11.54 20.45
N ASP A 80 4.59 -10.98 20.38
CA ASP A 80 4.82 -9.66 19.76
C ASP A 80 4.98 -9.83 18.25
N TYR A 81 3.83 -9.89 17.56
CA TYR A 81 3.80 -10.00 16.11
C TYR A 81 3.68 -8.63 15.43
N PRO A 82 4.33 -8.45 14.26
CA PRO A 82 4.17 -7.24 13.47
C PRO A 82 2.74 -7.13 12.94
N ALA A 83 2.33 -5.91 12.62
CA ALA A 83 1.10 -5.68 11.88
C ALA A 83 1.23 -6.24 10.45
N CYS A 84 0.21 -6.97 10.02
CA CYS A 84 0.07 -7.51 8.67
C CYS A 84 -1.26 -7.05 8.08
N LEU A 85 -1.25 -6.77 6.78
CA LEU A 85 -2.45 -6.60 5.98
C LEU A 85 -2.96 -7.99 5.60
N VAL A 86 -4.22 -8.26 5.92
CA VAL A 86 -4.92 -9.49 5.58
C VAL A 86 -6.13 -9.11 4.74
N ALA A 87 -6.27 -9.70 3.56
CA ALA A 87 -7.42 -9.47 2.68
C ALA A 87 -8.06 -10.78 2.24
N ASN A 88 -9.38 -10.81 2.15
CA ASN A 88 -10.07 -11.95 1.55
C ASN A 88 -9.89 -11.97 0.01
N GLU A 89 -10.22 -13.09 -0.63
CA GLU A 89 -10.18 -13.22 -2.10
C GLU A 89 -11.58 -13.11 -2.74
N ASN A 90 -12.51 -12.37 -2.11
CA ASN A 90 -13.85 -12.19 -2.62
C ASN A 90 -13.99 -10.85 -3.36
N TYR A 91 -14.12 -10.89 -4.69
CA TYR A 91 -14.22 -9.68 -5.51
C TYR A 91 -15.42 -8.79 -5.15
N HIS A 92 -16.62 -9.37 -4.99
CA HIS A 92 -17.84 -8.60 -4.70
C HIS A 92 -17.93 -8.13 -3.26
N HIS A 93 -17.33 -8.86 -2.33
CA HIS A 93 -17.38 -8.59 -0.89
C HIS A 93 -15.98 -8.43 -0.31
N PHE A 94 -15.12 -7.69 -1.03
CA PHE A 94 -13.74 -7.50 -0.62
C PHE A 94 -13.67 -6.91 0.80
N ARG A 95 -12.81 -7.51 1.62
CA ARG A 95 -12.49 -7.04 2.97
C ARG A 95 -11.00 -7.14 3.20
N ALA A 96 -10.46 -6.15 3.90
CA ALA A 96 -9.10 -6.18 4.41
C ALA A 96 -9.07 -5.67 5.85
N ALA A 97 -8.14 -6.20 6.63
CA ALA A 97 -7.94 -5.82 8.02
C ALA A 97 -6.45 -5.81 8.37
N LEU A 98 -6.10 -5.06 9.42
CA LEU A 98 -4.80 -5.15 10.06
C LEU A 98 -4.87 -6.22 11.17
N VAL A 99 -4.00 -7.21 11.08
CA VAL A 99 -3.89 -8.31 12.05
C VAL A 99 -2.44 -8.41 12.51
N ARG A 100 -2.24 -8.57 13.83
CA ARG A 100 -0.91 -8.90 14.37
C ARG A 100 -0.72 -10.41 14.24
N ALA A 101 0.18 -10.81 13.35
CA ALA A 101 0.45 -12.21 13.05
C ALA A 101 1.88 -12.40 12.55
N ASP A 102 2.40 -13.62 12.66
CA ASP A 102 3.64 -13.99 11.98
C ASP A 102 3.42 -13.93 10.45
N PRO A 103 4.13 -13.04 9.71
CA PRO A 103 3.98 -12.94 8.26
C PRO A 103 4.45 -14.20 7.52
N GLN A 104 5.18 -15.10 8.21
CA GLN A 104 5.66 -16.35 7.65
C GLN A 104 4.78 -17.56 8.00
N THR A 105 3.69 -17.37 8.74
CA THR A 105 2.81 -18.48 9.12
C THR A 105 2.26 -19.24 7.91
N SER A 106 2.17 -20.56 8.03
CA SER A 106 1.51 -21.43 7.05
C SER A 106 0.00 -21.48 7.21
N ARG A 107 -0.51 -21.11 8.40
CA ARG A 107 -1.94 -21.07 8.72
C ARG A 107 -2.24 -19.89 9.63
N LEU A 108 -3.21 -19.07 9.26
CA LEU A 108 -3.55 -17.86 10.01
C LEU A 108 -4.71 -18.15 10.96
N VAL A 109 -4.42 -18.22 12.26
CA VAL A 109 -5.47 -18.34 13.29
C VAL A 109 -6.10 -16.96 13.50
N LEU A 110 -7.42 -16.88 13.39
CA LEU A 110 -8.21 -15.68 13.55
C LEU A 110 -9.34 -15.92 14.55
N THR A 111 -9.69 -14.89 15.32
CA THR A 111 -10.87 -14.95 16.18
C THR A 111 -12.15 -14.96 15.35
N ALA A 112 -13.25 -15.42 15.93
CA ALA A 112 -14.57 -15.38 15.28
C ALA A 112 -14.92 -13.97 14.78
N ALA A 113 -14.62 -12.93 15.57
CA ALA A 113 -14.85 -11.54 15.19
C ALA A 113 -14.00 -11.08 13.99
N GLN A 114 -12.75 -11.57 13.88
CA GLN A 114 -11.89 -11.26 12.73
C GLN A 114 -12.35 -11.98 11.46
N LEU A 115 -12.78 -13.24 11.58
CA LEU A 115 -13.36 -14.00 10.46
C LEU A 115 -14.63 -13.34 9.94
N ASP A 116 -15.54 -12.94 10.83
CA ASP A 116 -16.76 -12.22 10.48
C ASP A 116 -16.46 -10.88 9.78
N ALA A 117 -15.53 -10.07 10.34
CA ALA A 117 -15.11 -8.81 9.74
C ALA A 117 -14.49 -8.98 8.34
N LEU A 118 -13.70 -10.04 8.13
CA LEU A 118 -13.12 -10.40 6.83
C LEU A 118 -14.11 -11.11 5.90
N LYS A 119 -15.29 -11.50 6.39
CA LYS A 119 -16.27 -12.34 5.67
C LYS A 119 -15.65 -13.66 5.17
N CYS A 120 -14.84 -14.29 6.01
CA CYS A 120 -14.22 -15.59 5.75
C CYS A 120 -14.72 -16.63 6.75
N ARG A 121 -14.56 -17.90 6.40
CA ARG A 121 -14.79 -19.06 7.26
C ARG A 121 -13.49 -19.83 7.44
N ALA A 122 -13.39 -20.63 8.50
CA ALA A 122 -12.27 -21.55 8.65
C ALA A 122 -12.15 -22.46 7.41
N GLY A 123 -10.93 -22.61 6.89
CA GLY A 123 -10.63 -23.31 5.64
C GLY A 123 -10.56 -22.41 4.40
N ASP A 124 -11.06 -21.18 4.46
CA ASP A 124 -10.89 -20.21 3.37
C ASP A 124 -9.43 -19.75 3.26
N HIS A 125 -9.08 -19.16 2.11
CA HIS A 125 -7.77 -18.56 1.90
C HIS A 125 -7.85 -17.03 1.95
N VAL A 126 -6.84 -16.42 2.56
CA VAL A 126 -6.66 -14.97 2.61
C VAL A 126 -5.27 -14.60 2.10
N ARG A 127 -5.17 -13.40 1.55
CA ARG A 127 -3.90 -12.79 1.17
C ARG A 127 -3.29 -12.09 2.38
N LEU A 128 -2.09 -12.51 2.76
CA LEU A 128 -1.33 -11.99 3.90
C LEU A 128 -0.07 -11.29 3.42
N VAL A 129 0.21 -10.08 3.93
CA VAL A 129 1.49 -9.40 3.75
C VAL A 129 1.82 -8.55 4.98
N ARG A 130 3.11 -8.48 5.37
CA ARG A 130 3.55 -7.59 6.45
C ARG A 130 3.33 -6.12 6.04
N LEU A 131 2.75 -5.32 6.94
CA LEU A 131 2.66 -3.87 6.76
C LEU A 131 4.07 -3.28 6.77
N CYS A 132 4.40 -2.41 5.82
CA CYS A 132 5.67 -1.69 5.92
C CYS A 132 5.65 -0.82 7.18
N ALA A 133 6.66 -0.98 8.02
CA ALA A 133 6.82 -0.10 9.15
C ALA A 133 7.13 1.32 8.66
N GLU A 134 6.58 2.31 9.34
CA GLU A 134 7.21 3.62 9.36
C GLU A 134 8.55 3.47 10.08
N GLU A 135 9.64 3.95 9.48
CA GLU A 135 10.79 4.33 10.27
C GLU A 135 10.29 5.43 11.19
N LYS A 136 10.29 5.18 12.50
CA LYS A 136 10.12 6.27 13.46
C LYS A 136 11.32 7.18 13.24
N THR A 137 11.13 8.30 12.55
CA THR A 137 12.09 9.39 12.57
C THR A 137 12.14 9.86 14.02
N VAL A 138 13.26 9.59 14.68
CA VAL A 138 13.61 10.13 16.00
C VAL A 138 13.86 11.63 15.86
#